data_AF-A0A679GIG3-F1
#
_entry.id   AF-A0A679GIG3-F1
#
_cell.length_a   1.000
_cell.length_b   1.000
_cell.length_c   1.000
_cell.angle_alpha   90.00
_cell.angle_beta   90.00
_cell.angle_gamma   90.00
#
_symmetry.space_group_name_H-M   'P 1'
#
loop_
_entity.id
_entity.type
_entity.pdbx_description
1 polymer ?
#
loop_
_entity_poly.entity_id
_entity_poly.type
_entity_poly.pdbx_seq_one_letter_code
_entity_poly.pdbx_strand_id
1 'polypeptide(L)' 'MHLDLTDRFAGLAMPQWPRHVPLVIYCDSDVYPRGALAAQLAVGWGYRQVFYFRDGYFAWQLLDFPQGKGMEGEVLALSP' A
#
# COMPACT_ATOMS: atom_id res chain seq x y z
N MET A 1 -2.02 -6.71 1.12
CA MET A 1 -3.31 -6.20 1.64
C MET A 1 -3.75 -5.07 0.73
N HIS A 2 -4.99 -5.10 0.22
CA HIS A 2 -5.54 -3.98 -0.54
C HIS A 2 -6.41 -3.13 0.39
N LEU A 3 -6.09 -1.84 0.51
CA LEU A 3 -6.80 -0.87 1.34
C LEU A 3 -7.21 0.31 0.47
N ASP A 4 -8.51 0.46 0.25
CA ASP A 4 -9.02 1.61 -0.49
C ASP A 4 -8.88 2.90 0.33
N LEU A 5 -8.44 3.97 -0.33
CA LEU A 5 -8.18 5.27 0.30
C LEU A 5 -9.44 5.90 0.91
N THR A 6 -10.61 5.66 0.33
CA THR A 6 -11.91 6.20 0.76
C THR A 6 -12.62 5.34 1.80
N ASP A 7 -12.07 4.15 2.09
CA ASP A 7 -12.64 3.20 3.04
C ASP A 7 -11.59 2.84 4.12
N ARG A 8 -11.00 1.65 4.03
CA ARG A 8 -10.22 1.07 5.14
C ARG A 8 -8.83 1.69 5.33
N PHE A 9 -8.31 2.50 4.40
CA PHE A 9 -6.98 3.10 4.54
C PHE A 9 -6.84 3.99 5.79
N ALA A 10 -7.91 4.71 6.15
CA ALA A 10 -7.94 5.55 7.36
C ALA A 10 -7.68 4.75 8.65
N GLY A 11 -7.94 3.43 8.64
CA GLY A 11 -7.63 2.54 9.76
C GLY A 11 -6.13 2.46 10.10
N LEU A 12 -5.24 2.75 9.15
CA LEU A 12 -3.80 2.81 9.41
C LEU A 12 -3.40 3.99 10.31
N ALA A 13 -4.28 4.97 10.52
CA ALA A 13 -4.05 6.06 11.47
C ALA A 13 -4.12 5.57 12.93
N MET A 14 -4.80 4.44 13.19
CA MET A 14 -5.07 4.01 14.56
C MET A 14 -3.78 3.60 15.31
N PRO A 15 -3.67 3.85 16.63
CA PRO A 15 -2.42 3.69 17.38
C PRO A 15 -1.88 2.25 17.48
N GLN A 16 -2.73 1.23 17.32
CA GLN A 16 -2.33 -0.17 17.42
C GLN A 16 -1.39 -0.62 16.29
N TRP A 17 -1.30 0.14 15.19
CA TRP A 17 -0.44 -0.21 14.08
C TRP A 17 1.03 0.17 14.33
N PRO A 18 1.99 -0.75 14.10
CA PRO A 18 3.40 -0.49 14.34
C PRO A 18 3.98 0.50 13.33
N ARG A 19 4.44 1.65 13.81
CA ARG A 19 5.01 2.74 12.97
C ARG A 19 6.37 2.43 12.32
N HIS A 20 7.02 1.35 12.74
CA HIS A 20 8.33 0.93 12.23
C HIS A 20 8.24 -0.06 11.06
N VAL A 21 7.06 -0.68 10.85
CA VAL A 21 6.84 -1.60 9.74
C VAL A 21 6.91 -0.82 8.42
N PRO A 22 7.74 -1.26 7.45
CA PRO A 22 7.82 -0.62 6.13
C PRO A 22 6.49 -0.74 5.38
N LEU A 23 6.05 0.38 4.79
CA LEU A 23 4.87 0.44 3.93
C LEU A 23 5.31 0.69 2.48
N VAL A 24 4.78 -0.12 1.57
CA VAL A 24 4.81 0.16 0.13
C VAL A 24 3.39 0.50 -0.29
N ILE A 25 3.18 1.71 -0.78
CA ILE A 25 1.88 2.23 -1.23
C ILE A 25 1.92 2.33 -2.75
N TYR A 26 0.86 1.87 -3.41
CA TYR A 26 0.66 1.99 -4.85
C TYR A 26 -0.81 2.24 -5.17
N CYS A 27 -1.10 2.76 -6.36
CA CYS A 27 -2.45 2.86 -6.92
C CYS A 27 -2.45 2.22 -8.32
N ASP A 28 -3.45 2.49 -9.15
CA ASP A 28 -3.55 1.93 -10.49
C ASP A 28 -2.43 2.46 -11.41
N SER A 29 -2.20 3.77 -11.35
CA SER A 29 -1.18 4.50 -12.10
C SER A 29 -0.85 5.84 -11.45
N ASP A 30 0.13 6.54 -12.01
CA ASP A 30 0.57 7.88 -11.61
C ASP A 30 -0.37 9.02 -12.06
N VAL A 31 -1.36 8.71 -12.89
CA VAL A 31 -2.34 9.66 -13.44
C VAL A 31 -3.19 10.30 -12.35
N TYR A 32 -3.45 9.58 -11.25
CA TYR A 32 -4.26 10.07 -10.14
C TYR A 32 -3.41 10.30 -8.88
N PRO A 33 -3.60 11.42 -8.16
CA PRO A 33 -2.80 11.77 -6.99
C PRO A 33 -3.11 10.93 -5.75
N ARG A 34 -4.01 9.93 -5.83
CA ARG A 34 -4.47 9.12 -4.68
C ARG A 34 -3.31 8.41 -3.99
N GLY A 35 -2.40 7.81 -4.75
CA GLY A 35 -1.22 7.14 -4.20
C GLY A 35 -0.29 8.10 -3.45
N ALA A 36 -0.07 9.29 -4.01
CA ALA A 36 0.72 10.34 -3.38
C ALA A 36 0.07 10.86 -2.09
N LEU A 37 -1.25 11.07 -2.10
CA LEU A 37 -2.01 11.48 -0.92
C LEU A 37 -1.95 10.42 0.19
N ALA A 38 -2.12 9.14 -0.16
CA ALA A 38 -2.01 8.03 0.78
C ALA A 38 -0.62 7.98 1.44
N ALA A 39 0.45 8.15 0.65
CA ALA A 39 1.82 8.21 1.17
C ALA A 39 2.03 9.41 2.12
N GLN A 40 1.53 10.59 1.74
CA GLN A 40 1.59 11.78 2.59
C GLN A 40 0.86 11.56 3.93
N LEU A 41 -0.33 10.97 3.90
CA LEU A 41 -1.10 10.65 5.10
C LEU A 41 -0.35 9.66 6.01
N ALA A 42 0.22 8.60 5.45
CA ALA A 42 0.98 7.62 6.22
C ALA A 42 2.20 8.25 6.92
N VAL A 43 2.93 9.14 6.24
CA VAL A 43 4.00 9.91 6.87
C VAL A 43 3.45 10.79 8.00
N GLY A 44 2.33 11.48 7.76
CA GLY A 44 1.65 12.30 8.78
C GLY A 44 1.17 11.51 10.00
N TRP A 45 0.82 10.23 9.83
CA TRP A 45 0.46 9.32 10.92
C TRP A 45 1.67 8.71 11.65
N GLY A 46 2.89 9.04 11.23
CA GLY A 46 4.13 8.68 11.93
C GLY A 46 4.77 7.38 11.46
N TYR A 47 4.34 6.80 10.33
CA TYR A 47 5.08 5.68 9.73
C TYR A 47 6.46 6.14 9.28
N ARG A 48 7.51 5.42 9.68
CA ARG A 48 8.90 5.85 9.49
C ARG A 48 9.46 5.50 8.12
N GLN A 49 8.96 4.42 7.53
CA GLN A 49 9.44 3.86 6.27
C GLN A 49 8.26 3.74 5.31
N VAL A 50 8.06 4.77 4.49
CA VAL A 50 6.97 4.85 3.51
C VAL A 50 7.57 4.97 2.13
N PHE A 51 7.31 3.99 1.28
CA PHE A 51 7.74 3.94 -0.11
C PHE A 51 6.52 4.07 -1.01
N TYR A 52 6.58 4.96 -2.00
CA TYR A 52 5.51 5.14 -2.97
C TYR A 52 5.93 4.58 -4.33
N PHE A 53 5.31 3.46 -4.73
CA PHE A 53 5.47 2.92 -6.07
C PHE A 53 4.51 3.64 -7.02
N ARG A 54 5.06 4.67 -7.68
CA ARG A 54 4.32 5.64 -8.48
C ARG A 54 3.64 5.02 -9.70
N ASP A 55 4.35 4.17 -10.43
CA ASP A 55 3.87 3.64 -11.72
C ASP A 55 2.67 2.70 -11.56
N GLY A 56 2.50 2.15 -10.35
CA GLY A 56 1.28 1.50 -9.93
C GLY A 56 1.03 0.13 -10.56
N TYR A 57 -0.20 -0.35 -10.39
CA TYR A 57 -0.63 -1.67 -10.80
C TYR A 57 -0.47 -1.92 -12.30
N PHE A 58 -0.80 -0.95 -13.17
CA PHE A 58 -0.71 -1.18 -14.61
C PHE A 58 0.73 -1.36 -15.10
N ALA A 59 1.69 -0.63 -14.53
CA ALA A 59 3.10 -0.85 -14.83
C ALA A 59 3.59 -2.20 -14.30
N TRP A 60 3.12 -2.60 -13.11
CA TRP A 60 3.42 -3.93 -12.56
C TRP A 60 2.95 -5.06 -13.49
N GLN A 61 1.75 -4.93 -14.05
CA GLN A 61 1.21 -5.87 -15.03
C GLN A 61 1.99 -5.84 -16.35
N LEU A 62 2.34 -4.65 -16.85
CA LEU A 62 3.09 -4.49 -18.11
C LEU A 62 4.47 -5.17 -18.06
N LEU A 63 5.07 -5.24 -16.87
CA LEU A 63 6.36 -5.88 -16.64
C LEU A 63 6.24 -7.38 -16.33
N ASP A 64 5.05 -7.97 -16.47
CA ASP A 64 4.77 -9.38 -16.19
C ASP A 64 5.22 -9.84 -14.78
N PHE A 65 5.15 -8.94 -13.80
CA PHE A 65 5.46 -9.30 -12.41
C PHE A 65 4.37 -10.18 -11.78
N PRO A 66 4.71 -10.95 -10.72
CA PRO A 66 3.76 -11.83 -10.06
C PRO A 66 2.52 -11.10 -9.55
N GLN A 67 1.35 -11.71 -9.75
CA GLN A 67 0.05 -11.21 -9.29
C GLN A 67 -0.61 -12.25 -8.39
N GLY A 68 -1.15 -11.82 -7.25
CA GLY A 68 -1.95 -12.63 -6.34
C GLY A 68 -3.41 -12.20 -6.36
N LYS A 69 -4.33 -13.15 -6.20
CA LYS A 69 -5.78 -12.91 -6.10
C LYS A 69 -6.33 -13.14 -4.69
N GLY A 70 -5.45 -13.37 -3.70
CA GLY A 70 -5.86 -13.71 -2.34
C GLY A 70 -6.28 -15.17 -2.20
N MET A 71 -5.69 -16.09 -2.96
CA MET A 71 -6.01 -17.53 -2.92
C MET A 71 -5.31 -18.24 -1.75
N GLU A 72 -5.85 -19.40 -1.34
CA GLU A 72 -5.18 -20.30 -0.38
C GLU A 72 -3.75 -20.62 -0.85
N GLY A 73 -2.75 -20.38 0.01
CA GLY A 73 -1.33 -20.57 -0.28
C GLY A 73 -0.55 -19.28 -0.55
N GLU A 74 -1.21 -18.12 -0.68
CA GLU A 74 -0.51 -16.83 -0.74
C GLU A 74 0.09 -16.46 0.62
N VAL A 75 1.40 -16.22 0.63
CA VAL A 75 2.11 -15.78 1.84
C VAL A 75 1.72 -14.33 2.13
N LEU A 76 1.03 -14.12 3.25
CA LEU A 76 0.74 -12.77 3.74
C LEU A 76 2.06 -12.09 4.12
N ALA A 77 2.24 -10.84 3.67
CA ALA A 77 3.43 -10.03 3.98
C ALA A 77 3.65 -9.83 5.50
N LEU A 78 2.62 -10.06 6.30
CA LEU A 78 2.70 -10.13 7.76
C LEU A 78 2.20 -11.52 8.18
N SER A 79 3.13 -12.39 8.56
CA SER A 79 2.82 -13.58 9.36
C SER A 79 3.13 -13.25 10.82
N PRO A 80 2.24 -13.58 11.78
CA PRO A 80 2.47 -13.33 13.21
C PRO A 80 3.67 -14.11 13.76
#